data_AF-A0AA43F0Z5-F1
#
_entry.id   AF-A0AA43F0Z5-F1
#
_cell.length_a   1.000
_cell.length_b   1.000
_cell.length_c   1.000
_cell.angle_alpha   90.00
_cell.angle_beta   90.00
_cell.angle_gamma   90.00
#
_symmetry.space_group_name_H-M   'P 1'
#
loop_
_entity.id
_entity.type
_entity.pdbx_description
1 polymer ?
#
loop_
_entity_poly.entity_id
_entity_poly.type
_entity_poly.pdbx_seq_one_letter_code
_entity_poly.pdbx_strand_id
1 'polypeptide(L)'
;MTTKLRRMVAGLLIVCMGALSAPLPALAGIVGTETVIAGAERARLAALLERDELRVQLQALGVEPADARARVAALSDEEAARLVAEIDAAPAGGSDFLTVALIVFLVLLLTDIMGYTKIFPFTRSAK
;
A
#
# COMPACT_ATOMS: atom_id res chain seq x y z
N MET A 1 71.11 -4.12 5.01
CA MET A 1 70.38 -2.86 5.32
C MET A 1 68.85 -3.02 5.23
N THR A 2 68.30 -4.22 5.43
CA THR A 2 66.91 -4.58 5.06
C THR A 2 65.97 -4.75 6.26
N THR A 3 66.50 -5.05 7.46
CA THR A 3 65.69 -5.33 8.65
C THR A 3 65.13 -4.07 9.33
N LYS A 4 65.88 -2.96 9.30
CA LYS A 4 65.43 -1.67 9.87
C LYS A 4 64.29 -1.05 9.04
N LEU A 5 64.40 -1.11 7.71
CA LEU A 5 63.37 -0.63 6.79
C LEU A 5 62.06 -1.42 6.94
N ARG A 6 62.15 -2.75 7.03
CA ARG A 6 60.98 -3.61 7.28
C ARG A 6 60.28 -3.29 8.60
N ARG A 7 61.03 -2.95 9.65
CA ARG A 7 60.47 -2.56 10.95
C ARG A 7 59.77 -1.20 10.91
N MET A 8 60.30 -0.25 10.12
CA MET A 8 59.64 1.04 9.89
C MET A 8 58.35 0.89 9.08
N VAL A 9 58.36 0.09 8.01
CA VAL A 9 57.16 -0.16 7.18
C VAL A 9 56.08 -0.89 7.99
N ALA A 10 56.45 -1.89 8.80
CA ALA A 10 55.52 -2.58 9.68
C ALA A 10 54.90 -1.65 10.73
N GLY A 11 55.69 -0.76 11.34
CA GLY A 11 55.19 0.23 12.30
C GLY A 11 54.20 1.20 11.66
N LEU A 12 54.48 1.68 10.45
CA LEU A 12 53.59 2.56 9.69
C LEU A 12 52.26 1.88 9.35
N LEU A 13 52.30 0.61 8.90
CA LEU A 13 51.09 -0.17 8.58
C LEU A 13 50.19 -0.37 9.80
N ILE A 14 50.77 -0.64 10.97
CA ILE A 14 50.02 -0.82 12.22
C ILE A 14 49.30 0.49 12.61
N VAL A 15 49.98 1.64 12.48
CA VAL A 15 49.38 2.95 12.75
C VAL A 15 48.26 3.27 11.76
N CYS A 16 48.46 3.01 10.46
CA CYS A 16 47.42 3.21 9.45
C CYS A 16 46.18 2.33 9.68
N MET A 17 46.36 1.07 10.08
CA MET A 17 45.23 0.19 10.39
C MET A 17 44.50 0.60 11.68
N GLY A 18 45.23 1.07 12.71
CA GLY A 18 44.63 1.58 13.95
C GLY A 18 43.90 2.91 13.77
N ALA A 19 44.33 3.74 12.83
CA ALA A 19 43.63 4.99 12.50
C ALA A 19 42.29 4.74 11.78
N LEU A 20 42.15 3.61 11.07
CA LEU A 20 40.92 3.26 10.35
C LEU A 20 39.84 2.62 11.25
N SER A 21 40.18 2.19 12.46
CA SER A 21 39.22 1.64 13.44
C SER A 21 38.50 2.70 14.28
N ALA A 22 38.74 3.99 14.04
CA ALA A 22 37.93 5.03 14.65
C ALA A 22 36.49 4.90 14.12
N PRO A 23 35.47 4.68 14.96
CA PRO A 23 34.10 4.61 14.50
C PRO A 23 33.75 5.96 13.88
N LEU A 24 33.55 5.97 12.55
CA LEU A 24 32.90 7.08 11.89
C LEU A 24 31.52 7.25 12.57
N PRO A 25 31.13 8.46 12.99
CA PRO A 25 29.79 8.66 13.48
C PRO A 25 28.83 8.32 12.33
N ALA A 26 28.16 7.18 12.44
CA ALA A 26 27.02 6.88 11.60
C ALA A 26 25.96 7.92 11.95
N LEU A 27 25.76 8.89 11.06
CA LEU A 27 24.67 9.85 11.14
C LEU A 27 23.35 9.10 10.86
N ALA A 28 22.89 8.33 11.84
CA ALA A 28 21.51 7.91 11.92
C ALA A 28 20.71 9.16 12.32
N GLY A 29 20.34 9.97 11.31
CA GLY A 29 19.33 11.00 11.50
C GLY A 29 18.08 10.35 12.07
N ILE A 30 17.43 11.01 13.02
CA ILE A 30 16.12 10.57 13.52
C ILE A 30 15.18 10.59 12.31
N VAL A 31 14.92 9.40 11.75
CA VAL A 31 13.90 9.21 10.72
C VAL A 31 12.57 9.39 11.44
N GLY A 32 11.95 10.54 11.26
CA GLY A 32 10.63 10.82 11.86
C GLY A 32 9.63 9.78 11.36
N THR A 33 8.72 9.33 12.23
CA THR A 33 7.68 8.36 11.89
C THR A 33 6.92 8.73 10.61
N GLU A 34 6.74 10.03 10.37
CA GLU A 34 6.15 10.60 9.15
C GLU A 34 6.86 10.15 7.87
N THR A 35 8.19 10.21 7.83
CA THR A 35 8.98 9.79 6.65
C THR A 35 8.92 8.27 6.42
N VAL A 36 8.75 7.47 7.49
CA VAL A 36 8.55 6.02 7.37
C VAL A 36 7.14 5.72 6.83
N ILE A 37 6.12 6.40 7.33
CA ILE A 37 4.73 6.23 6.90
C ILE A 37 4.59 6.65 5.44
N ALA A 38 5.15 7.79 5.04
CA ALA A 38 4.97 8.30 3.69
C ALA A 38 5.64 7.41 2.61
N GLY A 39 6.82 6.87 2.92
CA GLY A 39 7.45 5.84 2.09
C GLY A 39 6.62 4.54 2.02
N ALA A 40 5.94 4.18 3.12
CA ALA A 40 5.07 3.00 3.16
C ALA A 40 3.81 3.16 2.29
N GLU A 41 3.22 4.36 2.23
CA GLU A 41 2.03 4.61 1.38
C GLU A 41 2.35 4.49 -0.11
N ARG A 42 3.53 4.96 -0.53
CA ARG A 42 3.98 4.78 -1.91
C ARG A 42 4.20 3.29 -2.24
N ALA A 43 4.80 2.54 -1.31
CA ALA A 43 4.98 1.10 -1.47
C ALA A 43 3.63 0.35 -1.53
N ARG A 44 2.64 0.79 -0.74
CA ARG A 44 1.26 0.27 -0.78
C ARG A 44 0.62 0.48 -2.15
N LEU A 45 0.73 1.68 -2.72
CA LEU A 45 0.23 1.98 -4.07
C LEU A 45 0.90 1.10 -5.14
N ALA A 46 2.22 0.92 -5.05
CA ALA A 46 2.95 0.05 -5.96
C ALA A 46 2.45 -1.40 -5.89
N ALA A 47 2.24 -1.94 -4.68
CA ALA A 47 1.71 -3.29 -4.47
C ALA A 47 0.28 -3.44 -5.00
N LEU A 48 -0.57 -2.41 -4.87
CA LEU A 48 -1.91 -2.43 -5.46
C LEU A 48 -1.85 -2.56 -6.99
N LEU A 49 -0.94 -1.84 -7.67
CA LEU A 49 -0.77 -1.94 -9.12
C LEU A 49 -0.24 -3.30 -9.60
N GLU A 50 0.22 -4.18 -8.71
CA GLU A 50 0.59 -5.55 -9.06
C GLU A 50 -0.61 -6.49 -9.11
N ARG A 51 -1.75 -6.13 -8.52
CA ARG A 51 -2.97 -6.95 -8.54
C ARG A 51 -3.49 -7.09 -9.96
N ASP A 52 -3.72 -8.34 -10.39
CA ASP A 52 -4.20 -8.63 -11.75
C ASP A 52 -5.54 -7.96 -12.07
N GLU A 53 -6.47 -7.91 -11.10
CA GLU A 53 -7.75 -7.22 -11.25
C GLU A 53 -7.58 -5.74 -11.61
N LEU A 54 -6.68 -5.04 -10.92
CA LEU A 54 -6.41 -3.63 -11.16
C LEU A 54 -5.72 -3.41 -12.51
N ARG A 55 -4.82 -4.32 -12.90
CA ARG A 55 -4.16 -4.27 -14.21
C ARG A 55 -5.16 -4.41 -15.34
N VAL A 56 -6.07 -5.39 -15.25
CA VAL A 56 -7.15 -5.59 -16.23
C VAL A 56 -8.05 -4.36 -16.30
N GLN A 57 -8.42 -3.80 -15.15
CA GLN A 57 -9.29 -2.62 -15.10
C GLN A 57 -8.61 -1.36 -15.67
N LEU A 58 -7.33 -1.12 -15.34
CA LEU A 58 -6.55 -0.02 -15.90
C LEU A 58 -6.39 -0.16 -17.42
N GLN A 59 -6.12 -1.37 -17.90
CA GLN A 59 -6.06 -1.65 -19.34
C GLN A 59 -7.41 -1.42 -20.03
N ALA A 60 -8.52 -1.79 -19.40
CA ALA A 60 -9.86 -1.51 -19.91
C ALA A 60 -10.15 0.00 -20.00
N LEU A 61 -9.53 0.81 -19.14
CA LEU A 61 -9.56 2.27 -19.18
C LEU A 61 -8.52 2.88 -20.13
N GLY A 62 -7.76 2.06 -20.87
CA GLY A 62 -6.73 2.51 -21.81
C GLY A 62 -5.41 2.93 -21.16
N VAL A 63 -5.18 2.57 -19.89
CA VAL A 63 -3.95 2.87 -19.16
C VAL A 63 -3.02 1.65 -19.18
N GLU A 64 -1.80 1.83 -19.67
CA GLU A 64 -0.79 0.78 -19.63
C GLU A 64 -0.23 0.62 -18.20
N PRO A 65 -0.09 -0.61 -17.67
CA PRO A 65 0.34 -0.82 -16.29
C PRO A 65 1.73 -0.27 -15.93
N ALA A 66 2.69 -0.28 -16.85
CA ALA A 66 4.01 0.29 -16.61
C ALA A 66 3.95 1.83 -16.53
N ASP A 67 3.10 2.49 -17.32
CA ASP A 67 2.85 3.93 -17.22
C ASP A 67 2.27 4.30 -15.85
N ALA A 68 1.31 3.51 -15.34
CA ALA A 68 0.74 3.71 -14.01
C ALA A 68 1.80 3.58 -12.90
N ARG A 69 2.69 2.59 -13.01
CA ARG A 69 3.81 2.40 -12.07
C ARG A 69 4.80 3.54 -12.12
N ALA A 70 5.16 4.02 -13.31
CA ALA A 70 6.04 5.16 -13.47
C ALA A 70 5.47 6.42 -12.80
N ARG A 71 4.15 6.64 -12.91
CA ARG A 71 3.46 7.75 -12.23
C ARG A 71 3.51 7.62 -10.70
N VAL A 72 3.19 6.44 -10.15
CA VAL A 72 3.27 6.20 -8.70
C VAL A 72 4.70 6.37 -8.18
N ALA A 73 5.70 5.94 -8.95
CA ALA A 73 7.11 6.13 -8.58
C ALA A 73 7.52 7.61 -8.56
N ALA A 74 6.93 8.42 -9.44
CA ALA A 74 7.20 9.86 -9.56
C ALA A 74 6.47 10.72 -8.51
N LEU A 75 5.50 10.18 -7.78
CA LEU A 75 4.79 10.91 -6.73
C LEU A 75 5.73 11.34 -5.60
N SER A 76 5.45 12.49 -4.99
CA SER A 76 6.02 12.84 -3.69
C SER A 76 5.42 11.99 -2.57
N ASP A 77 6.08 11.98 -1.43
CA ASP A 77 5.62 11.30 -0.21
C ASP A 77 4.25 11.81 0.26
N GLU A 78 4.04 13.12 0.20
CA GLU A 78 2.78 13.79 0.56
C GLU A 78 1.66 13.47 -0.43
N GLU A 79 1.98 13.43 -1.73
CA GLU A 79 1.02 13.09 -2.78
C GLU A 79 0.59 11.62 -2.69
N ALA A 80 1.52 10.72 -2.40
CA ALA A 80 1.22 9.30 -2.18
C ALA A 80 0.30 9.11 -0.97
N ALA A 81 0.59 9.78 0.15
CA ALA A 81 -0.25 9.72 1.35
C ALA A 81 -1.67 10.27 1.10
N ARG A 82 -1.78 11.40 0.39
CA ARG A 82 -3.07 11.97 0.01
C ARG A 82 -3.86 11.03 -0.90
N LEU A 83 -3.22 10.44 -1.91
CA LEU A 83 -3.88 9.52 -2.83
C LEU A 83 -4.40 8.27 -2.10
N VAL A 84 -3.63 7.72 -1.17
CA VAL A 84 -4.10 6.59 -0.36
C VAL A 84 -5.29 7.00 0.51
N ALA A 85 -5.26 8.18 1.12
CA ALA A 85 -6.41 8.67 1.89
C ALA A 85 -7.67 8.82 1.02
N GLU A 86 -7.53 9.27 -0.23
CA GLU A 86 -8.64 9.35 -1.18
C GLU A 86 -9.17 7.95 -1.57
N ILE A 87 -8.28 6.97 -1.77
CA ILE A 87 -8.67 5.57 -2.03
C ILE A 87 -9.42 4.96 -0.85
N ASP A 88 -8.94 5.19 0.38
CA ASP A 88 -9.54 4.65 1.60
C ASP A 88 -10.88 5.34 1.92
N ALA A 89 -11.05 6.60 1.51
CA ALA A 89 -12.30 7.35 1.65
C ALA A 89 -13.30 7.08 0.51
N ALA A 90 -12.82 6.61 -0.65
CA ALA A 90 -13.69 6.27 -1.76
C ALA A 90 -14.66 5.16 -1.33
N PRO A 91 -15.96 5.27 -1.67
CA PRO A 91 -16.89 4.16 -1.48
C PRO A 91 -16.36 2.96 -2.28
N ALA A 92 -15.75 1.99 -1.60
CA ALA A 92 -15.37 0.73 -2.22
C ALA A 92 -16.64 0.19 -2.89
N GLY A 93 -16.62 -0.04 -4.20
CA GLY A 93 -17.78 -0.24 -5.09
C GLY A 93 -18.63 -1.50 -4.81
N GLY A 94 -19.03 -1.67 -3.57
CA GLY A 94 -19.65 -2.82 -2.92
C GLY A 94 -20.16 -2.49 -1.52
N SER A 95 -19.98 -1.25 -1.02
CA SER A 95 -20.67 -0.73 0.17
C SER A 95 -22.20 -0.81 0.08
N ASP A 96 -22.72 -1.03 -1.13
CA ASP A 96 -24.14 -1.21 -1.40
C ASP A 96 -24.62 -2.65 -1.28
N PHE A 97 -23.79 -3.64 -0.87
CA PHE A 97 -24.33 -4.99 -0.62
C PHE A 97 -25.47 -4.95 0.41
N LEU A 98 -25.31 -4.15 1.47
CA LEU A 98 -26.36 -3.98 2.47
C LEU A 98 -27.61 -3.34 1.86
N THR A 99 -27.43 -2.32 1.03
CA THR A 99 -28.52 -1.62 0.33
C THR A 99 -29.24 -2.52 -0.66
N VAL A 100 -28.50 -3.25 -1.50
CA VAL A 100 -29.01 -4.21 -2.47
C VAL A 100 -29.74 -5.33 -1.74
N ALA A 101 -29.15 -5.90 -0.68
CA ALA A 101 -29.79 -6.92 0.14
C ALA A 101 -31.08 -6.40 0.79
N LEU A 102 -31.08 -5.17 1.29
CA LEU A 102 -32.26 -4.52 1.87
C LEU A 102 -33.36 -4.30 0.82
N ILE A 103 -33.01 -3.84 -0.38
CA ILE A 103 -33.96 -3.65 -1.48
C ILE A 103 -34.56 -4.99 -1.90
N VAL A 104 -33.73 -6.01 -2.11
CA VAL A 104 -34.21 -7.36 -2.45
C VAL A 104 -35.12 -7.89 -1.35
N PHE A 105 -34.73 -7.73 -0.08
CA PHE A 105 -35.57 -8.11 1.06
C PHE A 105 -36.92 -7.37 1.07
N LEU A 106 -36.93 -6.05 0.87
CA LEU A 106 -38.15 -5.24 0.82
C LEU A 106 -39.09 -5.66 -0.31
N VAL A 107 -38.54 -5.89 -1.51
CA VAL A 107 -39.32 -6.37 -2.65
C VAL A 107 -39.96 -7.71 -2.35
N LEU A 108 -39.17 -8.68 -1.86
CA LEU A 108 -39.67 -10.01 -1.51
C LEU A 108 -40.68 -9.98 -0.36
N LEU A 109 -40.49 -9.07 0.61
CA LEU A 109 -41.40 -8.89 1.73
C LEU A 109 -42.76 -8.37 1.25
N LEU A 110 -42.76 -7.37 0.37
CA LEU A 110 -43.98 -6.79 -0.19
C LEU A 110 -44.74 -7.82 -1.03
N THR A 111 -44.03 -8.59 -1.87
CA THR A 111 -44.67 -9.63 -2.70
C THR A 111 -45.22 -10.78 -1.86
N ASP A 112 -44.64 -11.08 -0.70
CA ASP A 112 -45.16 -12.08 0.23
C ASP A 112 -46.43 -11.61 0.94
N ILE A 113 -46.45 -10.35 1.42
CA ILE A 113 -47.65 -9.74 2.02
C ILE A 113 -48.79 -9.64 0.99
N MET A 114 -48.49 -9.31 -0.28
CA MET A 114 -49.50 -9.30 -1.34
C MET A 114 -49.95 -10.70 -1.80
N GLY A 115 -49.28 -11.77 -1.36
CA GLY A 115 -49.63 -13.15 -1.70
C GLY A 115 -49.14 -13.62 -3.08
N TYR A 116 -48.23 -12.89 -3.72
CA TYR A 116 -47.58 -13.33 -4.96
C TYR A 116 -46.47 -14.35 -4.71
N THR A 117 -45.84 -14.31 -3.53
CA THR A 117 -44.77 -15.22 -3.12
C THR A 117 -45.00 -15.72 -1.69
N LYS A 118 -44.33 -16.83 -1.30
CA LYS A 118 -44.29 -17.33 0.07
C LYS A 118 -42.87 -17.76 0.44
N ILE A 119 -42.04 -16.77 0.74
CA ILE A 119 -40.61 -16.93 1.03
C ILE A 119 -40.36 -16.77 2.54
N PHE A 120 -41.10 -15.88 3.19
CA PHE A 120 -40.97 -15.60 4.62
C PHE A 120 -42.04 -16.34 5.42
N PRO A 121 -41.67 -17.18 6.41
CA PRO A 121 -42.65 -17.94 7.20
C PRO A 121 -43.44 -17.08 8.20
N PHE A 122 -42.99 -15.85 8.44
CA PHE A 122 -43.59 -14.92 9.40
C PHE A 122 -44.58 -13.92 8.78
N THR A 123 -44.64 -13.80 7.45
CA THR A 123 -45.60 -12.94 6.76
C THR A 123 -46.96 -13.63 6.67
N ARG A 124 -48.05 -12.92 6.98
CA ARG A 124 -49.41 -13.32 6.58
C ARG A 124 -49.78 -12.56 5.32
N SER A 125 -50.33 -13.26 4.33
CA SER A 125 -50.86 -12.58 3.15
C SER A 125 -52.04 -11.73 3.58
N ALA A 126 -52.13 -10.51 3.06
CA ALA A 126 -53.23 -9.60 3.33
C ALA A 126 -54.52 -9.95 2.55
N LYS A 127 -54.45 -11.00 1.71
CA LYS A 127 -55.56 -11.51 0.91
C LYS A 127 -56.16 -12.77 1.51
#